data_AF-A0A1X0AQ82-F1
#
_entry.id   AF-A0A1X0AQ82-F1
#
_cell.length_a   1.000
_cell.length_b   1.000
_cell.length_c   1.000
_cell.angle_alpha   90.00
_cell.angle_beta   90.00
_cell.angle_gamma   90.00
#
_symmetry.space_group_name_H-M   'P 1'
#
loop_
_entity.id
_entity.type
_entity.pdbx_description
1 polymer ?
#
loop_
_entity_poly.entity_id
_entity_poly.type
_entity_poly.pdbx_seq_one_letter_code
_entity_poly.pdbx_strand_id
1 'polypeptide(L)'
;MTEIVVLNLAKREMQAVSLDGSQVRTVVGGLDETPDGIVVDAARRHIYWTNMGSPDPGALPGAEPNFFTRNGSIERVDFDGGNRRTIVPRGAFTTGKQLTADFDAGKLYWCDREGMQVLSCDLDGRNLHALIVTGIGDDAARDARNHPVGVAVDPAWRMIYWSQKGAPNAGEGSIFRAPIDIPPGRSAADRDDIEVLWTNLPEPIDLHLDVAGTLVWTDRGSPPAGNTLNRAQVQPAVGQREICSRGYQEAIGLATSDGVTYYVSDLAGGHIRAVNLDDQTEHELVTLGPGLTGLALADLAPAAPTGETPAVKCKRRKGGGVLSKIWLPLVVLAVIAIVGYGVSTVRGLNEAITNPPEAKAIPATVVQINPKNVTYEVFGDLGGSGKVTYADLNSAPVEVQLTSLPWTYSETTMAASASLSLVAQVEGDSVGCRILVDGHVREEHSVTHTGAAVACTVTAA
;
A
#
# COMPACT_ATOMS: atom_id res chain seq x y z
N MET A 1 5.37 19.62 -21.90
CA MET A 1 4.25 20.37 -21.31
C MET A 1 3.84 19.60 -20.08
N THR A 2 3.79 20.25 -18.92
CA THR A 2 3.38 19.62 -17.67
C THR A 2 1.93 19.16 -17.76
N GLU A 3 1.67 17.94 -17.30
CA GLU A 3 0.37 17.31 -17.19
C GLU A 3 0.17 16.80 -15.75
N ILE A 4 -1.08 16.67 -15.33
CA ILE A 4 -1.46 15.97 -14.10
C ILE A 4 -1.56 14.49 -14.42
N VAL A 5 -0.83 13.67 -13.69
CA VAL A 5 -0.93 12.21 -13.72
C VAL A 5 -1.82 11.78 -12.56
N VAL A 6 -2.90 11.07 -12.87
CA VAL A 6 -3.91 10.62 -11.89
C VAL A 6 -4.15 9.13 -12.02
N LEU A 7 -4.34 8.47 -10.87
CA LEU A 7 -4.78 7.09 -10.79
C LEU A 7 -6.31 7.01 -10.77
N ASN A 8 -6.89 6.19 -11.64
CA ASN A 8 -8.33 5.99 -11.76
C ASN A 8 -8.68 4.51 -11.54
N LEU A 9 -9.20 4.20 -10.35
CA LEU A 9 -9.59 2.86 -9.93
C LEU A 9 -10.74 2.28 -10.78
N ALA A 10 -11.75 3.09 -11.07
CA ALA A 10 -12.93 2.63 -11.81
C ALA A 10 -12.58 2.25 -13.26
N LYS A 11 -11.65 2.99 -13.88
CA LYS A 11 -11.15 2.71 -15.22
C LYS A 11 -9.99 1.71 -15.26
N ARG A 12 -9.35 1.43 -14.12
CA ARG A 12 -8.11 0.63 -14.02
C ARG A 12 -6.98 1.23 -14.87
N GLU A 13 -6.83 2.54 -14.78
CA GLU A 13 -5.91 3.33 -15.59
C GLU A 13 -5.13 4.36 -14.78
N MET A 14 -3.91 4.64 -15.22
CA MET A 14 -3.21 5.88 -14.96
C MET A 14 -3.47 6.81 -16.14
N GLN A 15 -4.00 7.99 -15.88
CA GLN A 15 -4.38 8.96 -16.91
C GLN A 15 -3.53 10.23 -16.77
N ALA A 16 -3.20 10.87 -17.90
CA ALA A 16 -2.60 12.19 -17.96
C ALA A 16 -3.66 13.20 -18.39
N VAL A 17 -3.68 14.36 -17.71
CA VAL A 17 -4.63 15.46 -17.93
C VAL A 17 -3.83 16.74 -18.16
N SER A 18 -4.15 17.49 -19.21
CA SER A 18 -3.54 18.81 -19.44
C SER A 18 -3.94 19.80 -18.34
N LEU A 19 -3.08 20.79 -18.05
CA LEU A 19 -3.37 21.80 -17.00
C LEU A 19 -4.52 22.75 -17.33
N ASP A 20 -5.08 22.69 -18.54
CA ASP A 20 -6.31 23.37 -18.93
C ASP A 20 -7.54 22.44 -18.95
N GLY A 21 -7.37 21.18 -18.57
CA GLY A 21 -8.42 20.16 -18.52
C GLY A 21 -8.91 19.68 -19.89
N SER A 22 -8.37 20.22 -21.00
CA SER A 22 -8.90 19.99 -22.35
C SER A 22 -8.50 18.64 -22.95
N GLN A 23 -7.44 18.00 -22.45
CA GLN A 23 -6.92 16.72 -22.93
C GLN A 23 -6.81 15.72 -21.79
N VAL A 24 -7.31 14.51 -22.04
CA VAL A 24 -7.19 13.36 -21.15
C VAL A 24 -6.75 12.16 -21.97
N ARG A 25 -5.74 11.43 -21.50
CA ARG A 25 -5.23 10.24 -22.19
C ARG A 25 -4.73 9.20 -21.20
N THR A 26 -4.85 7.93 -21.56
CA THR A 26 -4.30 6.82 -20.78
C THR A 26 -2.78 6.78 -20.94
N VAL A 27 -2.05 6.72 -19.82
CA VAL A 27 -0.59 6.47 -19.76
C VAL A 27 -0.36 4.97 -19.55
N VAL A 28 -1.06 4.38 -18.60
CA VAL A 28 -0.97 2.95 -18.27
C VAL A 28 -2.38 2.41 -18.10
N GLY A 29 -2.70 1.28 -18.74
CA GLY A 29 -3.94 0.53 -18.50
C GLY A 29 -3.68 -0.77 -17.73
N GLY A 30 -4.74 -1.44 -17.30
CA GLY A 30 -4.63 -2.73 -16.60
C GLY A 30 -4.02 -2.58 -15.20
N LEU A 31 -4.48 -1.57 -14.46
CA LEU A 31 -4.14 -1.37 -13.05
C LEU A 31 -5.14 -2.11 -12.17
N ASP A 32 -4.86 -3.38 -11.90
CA ASP A 32 -5.81 -4.33 -11.32
C ASP A 32 -5.65 -4.53 -9.81
N GLU A 33 -4.61 -3.93 -9.24
CA GLU A 33 -4.23 -4.08 -7.82
C GLU A 33 -4.57 -2.84 -6.98
N THR A 34 -5.61 -2.11 -7.39
CA THR A 34 -6.16 -0.96 -6.64
C THR A 34 -5.08 0.10 -6.31
N PRO A 35 -4.55 0.81 -7.31
CA PRO A 35 -3.45 1.78 -7.11
C PRO A 35 -3.89 3.02 -6.31
N ASP A 36 -3.03 3.52 -5.41
CA ASP A 36 -3.39 4.60 -4.48
C ASP A 36 -2.44 5.80 -4.52
N GLY A 37 -1.23 5.68 -3.97
CA GLY A 37 -0.21 6.74 -3.96
C GLY A 37 0.62 6.76 -5.23
N ILE A 38 1.08 7.93 -5.67
CA ILE A 38 1.86 8.12 -6.90
C ILE A 38 2.92 9.21 -6.73
N VAL A 39 4.12 9.00 -7.30
CA VAL A 39 5.19 10.01 -7.37
C VAL A 39 5.92 9.96 -8.70
N VAL A 40 6.54 11.07 -9.07
CA VAL A 40 7.20 11.27 -10.37
C VAL A 40 8.66 11.66 -10.16
N ASP A 41 9.59 10.84 -10.63
CA ASP A 41 11.01 11.18 -10.77
C ASP A 41 11.23 11.79 -12.16
N ALA A 42 11.20 13.12 -12.25
CA ALA A 42 11.40 13.83 -13.51
C ALA A 42 12.81 13.66 -14.09
N ALA A 43 13.83 13.52 -13.24
CA ALA A 43 15.22 13.41 -13.67
C ALA A 43 15.48 12.05 -14.35
N ARG A 44 14.90 10.97 -13.82
CA ARG A 44 15.01 9.61 -14.39
C ARG A 44 13.85 9.26 -15.31
N ARG A 45 12.84 10.13 -15.41
CA ARG A 45 11.60 9.93 -16.19
C ARG A 45 10.84 8.68 -15.79
N HIS A 46 10.69 8.46 -14.49
CA HIS A 46 9.95 7.35 -13.93
C HIS A 46 8.73 7.81 -13.14
N ILE A 47 7.66 7.02 -13.20
CA ILE A 47 6.46 7.19 -12.37
C ILE A 47 6.37 5.95 -11.47
N TYR A 48 6.28 6.16 -10.16
CA TYR A 48 6.14 5.10 -9.17
C TYR A 48 4.74 5.18 -8.55
N TRP A 49 4.14 4.05 -8.22
CA TRP A 49 2.87 4.03 -7.49
C TRP A 49 2.76 2.83 -6.55
N THR A 50 1.99 3.00 -5.48
CA THR A 50 1.61 1.93 -4.56
C THR A 50 0.32 1.25 -5.04
N ASN A 51 0.25 -0.05 -4.80
CA ASN A 51 -0.95 -0.86 -4.97
C ASN A 51 -1.41 -1.32 -3.58
N MET A 52 -2.69 -1.13 -3.28
CA MET A 52 -3.31 -1.72 -2.09
C MET A 52 -3.41 -3.24 -2.19
N GLY A 53 -3.41 -3.76 -3.42
CA GLY A 53 -3.59 -5.16 -3.74
C GLY A 53 -5.08 -5.52 -3.92
N SER A 54 -5.44 -6.76 -3.61
CA SER A 54 -6.82 -7.25 -3.79
C SER A 54 -7.59 -7.13 -2.48
N PRO A 55 -8.80 -6.53 -2.47
CA PRO A 55 -9.60 -6.42 -1.25
C PRO A 55 -10.00 -7.79 -0.71
N ASP A 56 -10.18 -7.88 0.60
CA ASP A 56 -10.73 -9.06 1.26
C ASP A 56 -12.19 -9.28 0.83
N PRO A 57 -12.63 -10.56 0.71
CA PRO A 57 -14.01 -10.85 0.36
C PRO A 57 -14.98 -10.40 1.47
N GLY A 58 -16.23 -10.13 1.09
CA GLY A 58 -17.32 -9.89 2.04
C GLY A 58 -17.65 -8.41 2.31
N ALA A 59 -17.04 -7.47 1.59
CA ALA A 59 -17.47 -6.08 1.63
C ALA A 59 -18.94 -5.95 1.17
N LEU A 60 -19.76 -5.26 1.97
CA LEU A 60 -21.13 -4.92 1.58
C LEU A 60 -21.12 -3.92 0.42
N PRO A 61 -22.13 -3.93 -0.48
CA PRO A 61 -22.26 -2.92 -1.51
C PRO A 61 -22.26 -1.51 -0.89
N GLY A 62 -21.35 -0.64 -1.36
CA GLY A 62 -21.21 0.73 -0.87
C GLY A 62 -20.41 0.90 0.43
N ALA A 63 -19.89 -0.17 1.03
CA ALA A 63 -18.94 -0.07 2.13
C ALA A 63 -17.50 0.00 1.60
N GLU A 64 -16.61 0.68 2.33
CA GLU A 64 -15.17 0.65 2.05
C GLU A 64 -14.67 -0.80 2.26
N PRO A 65 -14.00 -1.42 1.27
CA PRO A 65 -13.52 -2.78 1.40
C PRO A 65 -12.34 -2.86 2.38
N ASN A 66 -12.22 -4.02 3.03
CA ASN A 66 -11.09 -4.34 3.89
C ASN A 66 -9.90 -4.82 3.07
N PHE A 67 -8.68 -4.55 3.53
CA PHE A 67 -7.44 -5.00 2.88
C PHE A 67 -6.46 -5.66 3.88
N PHE A 68 -6.95 -6.46 4.82
CA PHE A 68 -6.09 -7.14 5.81
C PHE A 68 -5.21 -8.22 5.18
N THR A 69 -5.58 -8.77 4.01
CA THR A 69 -4.71 -9.69 3.28
C THR A 69 -3.43 -8.99 2.84
N ARG A 70 -2.29 -9.55 3.23
CA ARG A 70 -0.97 -8.99 2.89
C ARG A 70 -0.63 -9.17 1.41
N ASN A 71 -1.07 -8.24 0.57
CA ASN A 71 -0.92 -8.32 -0.87
C ASN A 71 -0.61 -6.98 -1.56
N GLY A 72 -0.12 -5.99 -0.82
CA GLY A 72 0.36 -4.72 -1.35
C GLY A 72 1.67 -4.84 -2.14
N SER A 73 1.87 -3.93 -3.10
CA SER A 73 3.05 -3.89 -3.99
C SER A 73 3.39 -2.45 -4.41
N ILE A 74 4.60 -2.21 -4.94
CA ILE A 74 4.97 -0.96 -5.60
C ILE A 74 5.46 -1.28 -7.00
N GLU A 75 4.98 -0.50 -7.97
CA GLU A 75 5.38 -0.61 -9.36
C GLU A 75 5.87 0.72 -9.91
N ARG A 76 6.55 0.64 -11.06
CA ARG A 76 7.13 1.78 -11.74
C ARG A 76 7.09 1.63 -13.25
N VAL A 77 6.76 2.70 -13.97
CA VAL A 77 6.86 2.83 -15.42
C VAL A 77 7.77 3.97 -15.81
N ASP A 78 8.17 3.99 -17.07
CA ASP A 78 8.74 5.19 -17.69
C ASP A 78 7.60 6.15 -18.10
N PHE A 79 7.92 7.41 -18.41
CA PHE A 79 6.92 8.45 -18.73
C PHE A 79 6.01 8.13 -19.94
N ASP A 80 6.41 7.22 -20.83
CA ASP A 80 5.60 6.75 -21.94
C ASP A 80 4.67 5.58 -21.57
N GLY A 81 4.66 5.16 -20.30
CA GLY A 81 3.93 4.00 -19.80
C GLY A 81 4.64 2.67 -20.05
N GLY A 82 5.79 2.67 -20.73
CA GLY A 82 6.63 1.52 -20.99
C GLY A 82 7.42 1.06 -19.77
N ASN A 83 8.16 -0.04 -19.95
CA ASN A 83 9.07 -0.59 -18.94
C ASN A 83 8.45 -0.72 -17.53
N ARG A 84 7.19 -1.17 -17.46
CA ARG A 84 6.52 -1.49 -16.20
C ARG A 84 7.32 -2.53 -15.43
N ARG A 85 7.72 -2.20 -14.21
CA ARG A 85 8.52 -3.04 -13.32
C ARG A 85 7.93 -3.05 -11.92
N THR A 86 7.99 -4.20 -11.28
CA THR A 86 7.75 -4.32 -9.84
C THR A 86 9.00 -3.84 -9.09
N ILE A 87 8.81 -2.87 -8.20
CA ILE A 87 9.86 -2.33 -7.32
C ILE A 87 9.79 -3.01 -5.96
N VAL A 88 8.59 -3.08 -5.37
CA VAL A 88 8.34 -3.84 -4.15
C VAL A 88 7.36 -4.97 -4.47
N PRO A 89 7.73 -6.25 -4.27
CA PRO A 89 6.91 -7.37 -4.69
C PRO A 89 5.61 -7.47 -3.89
N ARG A 90 4.60 -8.05 -4.53
CA ARG A 90 3.30 -8.33 -3.92
C ARG A 90 3.48 -9.11 -2.61
N GLY A 91 2.83 -8.62 -1.55
CA GLY A 91 2.87 -9.22 -0.22
C GLY A 91 4.09 -8.85 0.62
N ALA A 92 4.96 -7.94 0.14
CA ALA A 92 6.01 -7.36 0.97
C ALA A 92 5.47 -6.45 2.08
N PHE A 93 4.26 -5.94 1.94
CA PHE A 93 3.50 -5.16 2.93
C PHE A 93 2.00 -5.37 2.72
N THR A 94 1.15 -4.83 3.59
CA THR A 94 -0.28 -5.15 3.58
C THR A 94 -1.08 -4.30 2.58
N THR A 95 -1.17 -3.00 2.78
CA THR A 95 -2.04 -2.10 2.02
C THR A 95 -1.36 -0.77 1.74
N GLY A 96 -0.87 -0.60 0.52
CA GLY A 96 -0.10 0.58 0.13
C GLY A 96 -0.98 1.80 -0.05
N LYS A 97 -0.64 2.87 0.65
CA LYS A 97 -1.29 4.18 0.58
C LYS A 97 -0.36 5.23 -0.02
N GLN A 98 -0.53 6.50 0.33
CA GLN A 98 0.19 7.61 -0.27
C GLN A 98 1.71 7.35 -0.23
N LEU A 99 2.36 7.80 -1.29
CA LEU A 99 3.76 7.56 -1.60
C LEU A 99 4.43 8.92 -1.75
N THR A 100 5.61 9.08 -1.15
CA THR A 100 6.50 10.22 -1.36
C THR A 100 7.92 9.71 -1.63
N ALA A 101 8.83 10.60 -2.01
CA ALA A 101 10.20 10.23 -2.34
C ALA A 101 11.20 11.33 -2.00
N ASP A 102 12.42 10.92 -1.69
CA ASP A 102 13.62 11.75 -1.77
C ASP A 102 14.46 11.20 -2.92
N PHE A 103 14.26 11.75 -4.13
CA PHE A 103 14.91 11.25 -5.35
C PHE A 103 16.42 11.54 -5.39
N ASP A 104 16.88 12.53 -4.62
CA ASP A 104 18.30 12.87 -4.49
C ASP A 104 19.01 11.86 -3.58
N ALA A 105 18.37 11.47 -2.47
CA ALA A 105 18.83 10.37 -1.61
C ALA A 105 18.55 8.97 -2.20
N GLY A 106 17.73 8.89 -3.26
CA GLY A 106 17.35 7.65 -3.90
C GLY A 106 16.41 6.79 -3.04
N LYS A 107 15.45 7.41 -2.36
CA LYS A 107 14.54 6.76 -1.41
C LYS A 107 13.07 6.94 -1.77
N LEU A 108 12.28 5.90 -1.53
CA LEU A 108 10.81 5.91 -1.53
C LEU A 108 10.31 5.80 -0.08
N TYR A 109 9.15 6.38 0.19
CA TYR A 109 8.47 6.36 1.49
C TYR A 109 6.96 6.23 1.31
N TRP A 110 6.30 5.31 2.00
CA TRP A 110 4.86 5.12 1.90
C TRP A 110 4.26 4.62 3.19
N CYS A 111 2.94 4.76 3.31
CA CYS A 111 2.17 4.17 4.40
C CYS A 111 1.64 2.79 4.01
N ASP A 112 1.72 1.86 4.96
CA ASP A 112 1.06 0.56 4.95
C ASP A 112 -0.11 0.62 5.96
N ARG A 113 -1.33 0.79 5.46
CA ARG A 113 -2.51 1.16 6.26
C ARG A 113 -2.88 0.06 7.26
N GLU A 114 -3.26 -1.12 6.77
CA GLU A 114 -3.61 -2.26 7.61
C GLU A 114 -2.38 -2.95 8.22
N GLY A 115 -1.19 -2.77 7.63
CA GLY A 115 0.07 -3.21 8.23
C GLY A 115 0.63 -2.27 9.30
N MET A 116 -0.02 -1.13 9.55
CA MET A 116 0.27 -0.17 10.62
C MET A 116 1.71 0.35 10.61
N GLN A 117 2.22 0.70 9.43
CA GLN A 117 3.63 1.09 9.25
C GLN A 117 3.82 2.26 8.31
N VAL A 118 4.88 3.03 8.54
CA VAL A 118 5.49 3.89 7.53
C VAL A 118 6.79 3.23 7.08
N LEU A 119 6.90 2.93 5.80
CA LEU A 119 7.95 2.11 5.20
C LEU A 119 8.86 2.95 4.30
N SER A 120 10.10 2.48 4.12
CA SER A 120 11.04 3.06 3.16
C SER A 120 11.89 1.99 2.47
N CYS A 121 12.28 2.26 1.24
CA CYS A 121 13.24 1.46 0.47
C CYS A 121 14.05 2.36 -0.49
N ASP A 122 15.09 1.78 -1.11
CA ASP A 122 15.78 2.40 -2.25
C ASP A 122 14.85 2.47 -3.48
N LEU A 123 15.15 3.32 -4.47
CA LEU A 123 14.35 3.44 -5.72
C LEU A 123 14.21 2.13 -6.52
N ASP A 124 15.03 1.12 -6.23
CA ASP A 124 14.98 -0.22 -6.85
C ASP A 124 14.39 -1.30 -5.92
N GLY A 125 13.83 -0.90 -4.78
CA GLY A 125 13.15 -1.78 -3.83
C GLY A 125 14.06 -2.45 -2.80
N ARG A 126 15.39 -2.29 -2.92
CA ARG A 126 16.33 -2.81 -1.91
C ARG A 126 16.21 -2.02 -0.61
N ASN A 127 16.77 -2.58 0.46
CA ASN A 127 16.82 -1.94 1.78
C ASN A 127 15.43 -1.54 2.30
N LEU A 128 14.42 -2.36 2.01
CA LEU A 128 13.06 -2.22 2.53
C LEU A 128 13.07 -2.38 4.07
N HIS A 129 12.57 -1.38 4.79
CA HIS A 129 12.44 -1.39 6.25
C HIS A 129 11.33 -0.45 6.74
N ALA A 130 10.89 -0.64 7.98
CA ALA A 130 9.97 0.26 8.66
C ALA A 130 10.72 1.42 9.33
N LEU A 131 10.15 2.62 9.22
CA LEU A 131 10.57 3.82 9.93
C LEU A 131 9.72 4.07 11.17
N ILE A 132 8.42 3.73 11.06
CA ILE A 132 7.40 3.89 12.10
C ILE A 132 6.54 2.63 12.13
N VAL A 133 6.20 2.14 13.32
CA VAL A 133 5.14 1.16 13.55
C VAL A 133 4.10 1.82 14.45
N THR A 134 2.87 1.92 13.98
CA THR A 134 1.77 2.62 14.66
C THR A 134 0.93 1.69 15.55
N GLY A 135 1.06 0.37 15.36
CA GLY A 135 0.40 -0.66 16.17
C GLY A 135 0.91 -2.06 15.84
N ILE A 136 0.60 -3.05 16.68
CA ILE A 136 1.01 -4.45 16.52
C ILE A 136 -0.17 -5.38 16.84
N GLY A 137 -0.39 -6.37 15.97
CA GLY A 137 -1.43 -7.39 16.13
C GLY A 137 -2.79 -7.02 15.53
N ASP A 138 -3.66 -8.01 15.40
CA ASP A 138 -4.92 -7.90 14.65
C ASP A 138 -5.91 -6.92 15.28
N ASP A 139 -5.99 -6.87 16.62
CA ASP A 139 -6.86 -5.92 17.33
C ASP A 139 -6.44 -4.47 17.05
N ALA A 140 -5.13 -4.20 17.07
CA ALA A 140 -4.60 -2.89 16.71
C ALA A 140 -4.83 -2.58 15.22
N ALA A 141 -4.71 -3.58 14.35
CA ALA A 141 -4.97 -3.44 12.92
C ALA A 141 -6.44 -3.10 12.63
N ARG A 142 -7.38 -3.51 13.49
CA ARG A 142 -8.81 -3.17 13.35
C ARG A 142 -9.16 -1.79 13.88
N ASP A 143 -8.27 -1.17 14.64
CA ASP A 143 -8.42 0.20 15.11
C ASP A 143 -7.91 1.16 14.04
N ALA A 144 -8.85 1.83 13.35
CA ALA A 144 -8.55 2.79 12.28
C ALA A 144 -7.73 4.00 12.75
N ARG A 145 -7.58 4.23 14.06
CA ARG A 145 -6.66 5.24 14.60
C ARG A 145 -5.20 4.84 14.39
N ASN A 146 -4.89 3.56 14.20
CA ASN A 146 -3.54 3.08 13.91
C ASN A 146 -3.23 3.02 12.42
N HIS A 147 -4.15 3.42 11.54
CA HIS A 147 -4.00 3.30 10.09
C HIS A 147 -3.25 4.50 9.50
N PRO A 148 -1.94 4.39 9.19
CA PRO A 148 -1.25 5.45 8.49
C PRO A 148 -1.73 5.53 7.03
N VAL A 149 -1.86 6.74 6.50
CA VAL A 149 -2.37 6.96 5.13
C VAL A 149 -1.45 7.89 4.34
N GLY A 150 -1.35 9.15 4.75
CA GLY A 150 -0.52 10.17 4.12
C GLY A 150 0.92 10.15 4.60
N VAL A 151 1.86 10.52 3.75
CA VAL A 151 3.27 10.67 4.12
C VAL A 151 3.93 11.83 3.38
N ALA A 152 4.75 12.61 4.09
CA ALA A 152 5.63 13.62 3.53
C ALA A 152 7.00 13.56 4.21
N VAL A 153 8.05 13.97 3.52
CA VAL A 153 9.43 14.01 4.06
C VAL A 153 10.02 15.40 3.92
N ASP A 154 10.84 15.77 4.90
CA ASP A 154 11.71 16.93 4.86
C ASP A 154 13.17 16.46 4.85
N PRO A 155 13.82 16.40 3.67
CA PRO A 155 15.22 16.02 3.58
C PRO A 155 16.17 16.98 4.30
N ALA A 156 15.85 18.28 4.33
CA ALA A 156 16.71 19.31 4.92
C ALA A 156 16.75 19.20 6.45
N TRP A 157 15.60 18.93 7.07
CA TRP A 157 15.47 18.74 8.52
C TRP A 157 15.52 17.29 8.96
N ARG A 158 15.62 16.36 8.00
CA ARG A 158 15.58 14.91 8.22
C ARG A 158 14.33 14.47 9.00
N MET A 159 13.17 15.02 8.65
CA MET A 159 11.90 14.73 9.30
C MET A 159 10.98 13.94 8.38
N ILE A 160 10.16 13.06 8.95
CA ILE A 160 9.04 12.40 8.28
C ILE A 160 7.74 12.79 8.96
N TYR A 161 6.70 12.99 8.16
CA TYR A 161 5.36 13.36 8.58
C TYR A 161 4.41 12.29 8.06
N TRP A 162 3.42 11.91 8.86
CA TRP A 162 2.37 10.99 8.41
C TRP A 162 1.03 11.31 9.04
N SER A 163 -0.04 10.94 8.35
CA SER A 163 -1.40 11.01 8.87
C SER A 163 -1.86 9.64 9.35
N GLN A 164 -2.70 9.62 10.38
CA GLN A 164 -3.55 8.48 10.73
C GLN A 164 -5.01 8.92 10.60
N LYS A 165 -5.79 8.18 9.80
CA LYS A 165 -7.11 8.61 9.33
C LYS A 165 -8.18 8.58 10.43
N GLY A 166 -8.18 7.57 11.30
CA GLY A 166 -9.30 7.30 12.19
C GLY A 166 -10.48 6.64 11.48
N ALA A 167 -11.54 6.32 12.22
CA ALA A 167 -12.74 5.70 11.64
C ALA A 167 -13.52 6.68 10.74
N PRO A 168 -14.23 6.18 9.71
CA PRO A 168 -15.00 7.03 8.80
C PRO A 168 -15.98 7.95 9.54
N ASN A 169 -15.93 9.25 9.27
CA ASN A 169 -16.72 10.31 9.87
C ASN A 169 -16.63 10.40 11.41
N ALA A 170 -15.60 9.84 12.04
CA ALA A 170 -15.46 9.84 13.49
C ALA A 170 -14.72 11.07 14.03
N GLY A 171 -13.93 11.77 13.20
CA GLY A 171 -13.14 12.91 13.65
C GLY A 171 -12.02 12.51 14.60
N GLU A 172 -11.45 11.32 14.40
CA GLU A 172 -10.38 10.74 15.23
C GLU A 172 -8.99 10.85 14.57
N GLY A 173 -8.93 11.50 13.40
CA GLY A 173 -7.72 11.64 12.62
C GLY A 173 -6.64 12.43 13.34
N SER A 174 -5.39 12.12 13.05
CA SER A 174 -4.22 12.79 13.62
C SER A 174 -3.09 12.90 12.59
N ILE A 175 -2.21 13.88 12.77
CA ILE A 175 -0.97 14.02 12.00
C ILE A 175 0.20 14.07 12.97
N PHE A 176 1.26 13.36 12.63
CA PHE A 176 2.45 13.16 13.44
C PHE A 176 3.70 13.57 12.67
N ARG A 177 4.81 13.73 13.40
CA ARG A 177 6.15 13.76 12.82
C ARG A 177 7.16 13.04 13.70
N ALA A 178 8.28 12.64 13.10
CA ALA A 178 9.45 12.14 13.79
C ALA A 178 10.72 12.39 12.96
N PRO A 179 11.92 12.37 13.56
CA PRO A 179 13.16 12.23 12.80
C PRO A 179 13.14 10.99 11.90
N ILE A 180 13.66 11.10 10.68
CA ILE A 180 13.81 9.96 9.76
C ILE A 180 14.73 8.91 10.38
N ASP A 181 15.79 9.36 11.06
CA ASP A 181 16.70 8.46 11.77
C ASP A 181 16.05 7.95 13.06
N ILE A 182 16.04 6.62 13.23
CA ILE A 182 15.63 6.00 14.48
C ILE A 182 16.72 6.24 15.53
N PRO A 183 16.36 6.64 16.78
CA PRO A 183 17.34 6.85 17.84
C PRO A 183 18.21 5.60 18.11
N PRO A 184 19.51 5.75 18.44
CA PRO A 184 20.37 4.61 18.74
C PRO A 184 19.79 3.70 19.84
N GLY A 185 19.74 2.40 19.56
CA GLY A 185 19.20 1.40 20.50
C GLY A 185 17.67 1.28 20.51
N ARG A 186 16.96 2.07 19.70
CA ARG A 186 15.52 1.93 19.43
C ARG A 186 15.29 1.23 18.09
N SER A 187 14.05 0.85 17.88
CA SER A 187 13.47 0.32 16.64
C SER A 187 12.31 1.21 16.21
N ALA A 188 11.76 0.95 15.01
CA ALA A 188 10.58 1.64 14.52
C ALA A 188 9.33 1.45 15.42
N ALA A 189 9.31 0.39 16.25
CA ALA A 189 8.18 0.03 17.10
C ALA A 189 8.26 0.56 18.54
N ASP A 190 9.44 0.91 19.03
CA ASP A 190 9.65 1.33 20.42
C ASP A 190 10.34 2.70 20.54
N ARG A 191 10.45 3.44 19.42
CA ARG A 191 10.92 4.82 19.43
C ARG A 191 9.92 5.72 20.16
N ASP A 192 10.46 6.67 20.92
CA ASP A 192 9.73 7.57 21.83
C ASP A 192 9.85 9.05 21.43
N ASP A 193 10.43 9.32 20.26
CA ASP A 193 10.68 10.64 19.69
C ASP A 193 9.62 11.07 18.66
N ILE A 194 8.44 10.43 18.69
CA ILE A 194 7.29 10.79 17.85
C ILE A 194 6.55 11.97 18.48
N GLU A 195 6.29 13.00 17.68
CA GLU A 195 5.50 14.16 18.06
C GLU A 195 4.14 14.13 17.37
N VAL A 196 3.08 14.39 18.14
CA VAL A 196 1.72 14.60 17.61
C VAL A 196 1.54 16.07 17.28
N LEU A 197 1.24 16.40 16.02
CA LEU A 197 1.06 17.78 15.57
C LEU A 197 -0.38 18.25 15.79
N TRP A 198 -1.33 17.42 15.36
CA TRP A 198 -2.76 17.69 15.49
C TRP A 198 -3.53 16.40 15.73
N THR A 199 -4.62 16.51 16.48
CA THR A 199 -5.58 15.43 16.76
C THR A 199 -7.01 15.91 16.47
N ASN A 200 -7.97 14.99 16.52
CA ASN A 200 -9.38 15.27 16.25
C ASN A 200 -9.60 15.88 14.86
N LEU A 201 -8.76 15.50 13.90
CA LEU A 201 -8.94 15.82 12.49
C LEU A 201 -10.05 14.94 11.91
N PRO A 202 -10.74 15.37 10.84
CA PRO A 202 -11.77 14.56 10.19
C PRO A 202 -11.24 13.19 9.77
N GLU A 203 -10.42 13.15 8.71
CA GLU A 203 -9.87 11.94 8.08
C GLU A 203 -8.70 12.38 7.17
N PRO A 204 -7.52 12.71 7.71
CA PRO A 204 -6.40 13.26 6.93
C PRO A 204 -5.80 12.20 6.00
N ILE A 205 -5.78 12.46 4.69
CA ILE A 205 -5.41 11.49 3.65
C ILE A 205 -4.04 11.78 3.05
N ASP A 206 -3.91 12.76 2.16
CA ASP A 206 -2.66 13.00 1.43
C ASP A 206 -1.92 14.21 2.00
N LEU A 207 -0.59 14.14 2.04
CA LEU A 207 0.28 15.13 2.65
C LEU A 207 1.29 15.65 1.62
N HIS A 208 1.40 16.97 1.51
CA HIS A 208 2.48 17.63 0.80
C HIS A 208 3.19 18.60 1.74
N LEU A 209 4.51 18.53 1.81
CA LEU A 209 5.33 19.50 2.53
C LEU A 209 6.04 20.39 1.54
N ASP A 210 5.81 21.70 1.63
CA ASP A 210 6.54 22.67 0.80
C ASP A 210 7.93 23.00 1.39
N VAL A 211 8.76 23.66 0.58
CA VAL A 211 10.12 24.08 0.96
C VAL A 211 10.15 25.16 2.05
N ALA A 212 9.01 25.82 2.31
CA ALA A 212 8.89 26.84 3.35
C ALA A 212 8.50 26.22 4.71
N GLY A 213 8.24 24.91 4.77
CA GLY A 213 7.82 24.21 5.98
C GLY A 213 6.32 24.31 6.25
N THR A 214 5.50 24.54 5.21
CA THR A 214 4.05 24.43 5.27
C THR A 214 3.64 23.02 4.90
N LEU A 215 2.92 22.35 5.80
CA LEU A 215 2.24 21.10 5.49
C LEU A 215 0.86 21.42 4.92
N VAL A 216 0.56 20.88 3.75
CA VAL A 216 -0.73 20.97 3.06
C VAL A 216 -1.31 19.57 2.97
N TRP A 217 -2.60 19.42 3.26
CA TRP A 217 -3.22 18.09 3.25
C TRP A 217 -4.70 18.09 2.88
N THR A 218 -5.15 16.95 2.40
CA THR A 218 -6.57 16.65 2.16
C THR A 218 -7.18 15.96 3.37
N ASP A 219 -8.42 16.33 3.69
CA ASP A 219 -9.25 15.66 4.70
C ASP A 219 -10.51 15.10 4.02
N ARG A 220 -10.82 13.81 4.25
CA ARG A 220 -12.16 13.23 4.01
C ARG A 220 -13.11 13.60 5.15
N GLY A 221 -14.21 12.88 5.29
CA GLY A 221 -15.16 13.05 6.39
C GLY A 221 -16.24 14.10 6.14
N SER A 222 -17.07 14.32 7.17
CA SER A 222 -18.29 15.12 7.03
C SER A 222 -18.05 16.64 7.13
N PRO A 223 -18.77 17.45 6.33
CA PRO A 223 -18.80 18.90 6.51
C PRO A 223 -19.26 19.32 7.93
N PRO A 224 -18.85 20.49 8.43
CA PRO A 224 -18.03 21.49 7.74
C PRO A 224 -16.53 21.20 7.79
N ALA A 225 -16.05 20.34 8.69
CA ALA A 225 -14.62 20.16 8.91
C ALA A 225 -13.94 19.23 7.89
N GLY A 226 -14.63 18.17 7.45
CA GLY A 226 -14.14 17.21 6.46
C GLY A 226 -14.47 17.60 5.02
N ASN A 227 -13.91 16.85 4.06
CA ASN A 227 -13.92 17.16 2.64
C ASN A 227 -13.32 18.54 2.36
N THR A 228 -12.07 18.70 2.78
CA THR A 228 -11.34 19.97 2.78
C THR A 228 -9.90 19.83 2.29
N LEU A 229 -9.37 20.95 1.77
CA LEU A 229 -7.94 21.18 1.61
C LEU A 229 -7.50 22.08 2.76
N ASN A 230 -6.42 21.70 3.44
CA ASN A 230 -5.94 22.34 4.66
C ASN A 230 -4.47 22.72 4.52
N ARG A 231 -4.03 23.71 5.29
CA ARG A 231 -2.61 24.01 5.47
C ARG A 231 -2.28 24.39 6.91
N ALA A 232 -1.03 24.20 7.30
CA ALA A 232 -0.46 24.73 8.53
C ALA A 232 1.06 24.76 8.46
N GLN A 233 1.66 25.74 9.14
CA GLN A 233 3.11 25.75 9.34
C GLN A 233 3.53 24.60 10.25
N VAL A 234 4.60 23.88 9.92
CA VAL A 234 5.22 22.88 10.80
C VAL A 234 6.63 23.26 11.24
N GLN A 235 7.21 24.29 10.62
CA GLN A 235 8.54 24.81 10.95
C GLN A 235 8.60 26.34 10.88
N PRO A 236 9.35 27.02 11.77
CA PRO A 236 10.12 26.44 12.87
C PRO A 236 9.25 25.95 14.03
N ALA A 237 7.94 26.25 14.01
CA ALA A 237 6.99 25.81 15.02
C ALA A 237 5.67 25.38 14.38
N VAL A 238 4.91 24.56 15.10
CA VAL A 238 3.60 24.07 14.69
C VAL A 238 2.57 25.21 14.78
N GLY A 239 2.00 25.57 13.65
CA GLY A 239 0.98 26.61 13.51
C GLY A 239 -0.44 26.09 13.68
N GLN A 240 -1.41 26.99 13.52
CA GLN A 240 -2.82 26.62 13.48
C GLN A 240 -3.20 26.09 12.09
N ARG A 241 -4.10 25.10 12.08
CA ARG A 241 -4.75 24.60 10.86
C ARG A 241 -5.66 25.67 10.26
N GLU A 242 -5.47 25.93 8.98
CA GLU A 242 -6.35 26.72 8.13
C GLU A 242 -7.02 25.80 7.09
N ILE A 243 -8.32 26.02 6.84
CA ILE A 243 -9.04 25.34 5.75
C ILE A 243 -9.04 26.27 4.54
N CYS A 244 -8.37 25.85 3.48
CA CYS A 244 -8.16 26.60 2.25
C CYS A 244 -9.30 26.41 1.23
N SER A 245 -9.84 25.19 1.13
CA SER A 245 -10.94 24.87 0.22
C SER A 245 -11.85 23.78 0.82
N ARG A 246 -13.10 23.70 0.35
CA ARG A 246 -14.16 22.82 0.87
C ARG A 246 -15.00 22.22 -0.25
N GLY A 247 -15.85 21.27 0.13
CA GLY A 247 -16.92 20.76 -0.75
C GLY A 247 -16.45 19.69 -1.73
N TYR A 248 -15.39 18.97 -1.38
CA TYR A 248 -14.97 17.77 -2.10
C TYR A 248 -15.91 16.60 -1.80
N GLN A 249 -15.88 15.58 -2.67
CA GLN A 249 -16.59 14.31 -2.45
C GLN A 249 -15.57 13.21 -2.16
N GLU A 250 -15.07 13.18 -0.92
CA GLU A 250 -13.97 12.33 -0.46
C GLU A 250 -12.61 12.74 -1.06
N ALA A 251 -12.06 13.87 -0.60
CA ALA A 251 -10.76 14.37 -1.05
C ALA A 251 -9.64 13.33 -0.79
N ILE A 252 -8.82 13.04 -1.81
CA ILE A 252 -7.68 12.12 -1.70
C ILE A 252 -6.41 12.80 -2.16
N GLY A 253 -6.13 12.80 -3.47
CA GLY A 253 -4.81 13.14 -3.99
C GLY A 253 -4.55 14.64 -3.98
N LEU A 254 -3.29 15.00 -3.76
CA LEU A 254 -2.80 16.37 -3.72
C LEU A 254 -1.50 16.46 -4.53
N ALA A 255 -1.40 17.43 -5.43
CA ALA A 255 -0.15 17.70 -6.15
C ALA A 255 0.06 19.19 -6.41
N THR A 256 1.31 19.62 -6.40
CA THR A 256 1.72 20.99 -6.78
C THR A 256 3.11 20.96 -7.42
N SER A 257 3.42 21.96 -8.24
CA SER A 257 4.78 22.17 -8.81
C SER A 257 5.44 23.45 -8.32
N ASP A 258 4.66 24.38 -7.75
CA ASP A 258 5.12 25.71 -7.35
C ASP A 258 4.88 26.01 -5.85
N GLY A 259 4.16 25.13 -5.14
CA GLY A 259 3.78 25.35 -3.75
C GLY A 259 2.67 26.39 -3.55
N VAL A 260 2.07 26.90 -4.63
CA VAL A 260 1.04 27.94 -4.61
C VAL A 260 -0.27 27.41 -5.19
N THR A 261 -0.21 26.79 -6.37
CA THR A 261 -1.36 26.14 -7.01
C THR A 261 -1.35 24.66 -6.70
N TYR A 262 -2.40 24.19 -6.04
CA TYR A 262 -2.59 22.79 -5.69
C TYR A 262 -3.71 22.19 -6.51
N TYR A 263 -3.47 20.99 -7.03
CA TYR A 263 -4.47 20.16 -7.67
C TYR A 263 -4.95 19.12 -6.67
N VAL A 264 -6.28 19.02 -6.52
CA VAL A 264 -6.92 18.12 -5.56
C VAL A 264 -7.89 17.20 -6.29
N SER A 265 -7.75 15.90 -6.09
CA SER A 265 -8.72 14.90 -6.59
C SER A 265 -9.69 14.49 -5.50
N ASP A 266 -10.89 14.08 -5.91
CA ASP A 266 -11.84 13.42 -5.02
C ASP A 266 -12.32 12.06 -5.55
N LEU A 267 -12.55 11.14 -4.63
CA LEU A 267 -12.80 9.73 -4.94
C LEU A 267 -14.22 9.51 -5.46
N ALA A 268 -15.24 10.03 -4.77
CA ALA A 268 -16.62 9.74 -5.10
C ALA A 268 -17.15 10.63 -6.24
N GLY A 269 -16.69 11.87 -6.33
CA GLY A 269 -17.07 12.80 -7.40
C GLY A 269 -16.28 12.59 -8.68
N GLY A 270 -14.99 12.26 -8.55
CA GLY A 270 -14.09 12.13 -9.69
C GLY A 270 -13.65 13.47 -10.27
N HIS A 271 -13.67 14.52 -9.46
CA HIS A 271 -13.27 15.85 -9.84
C HIS A 271 -11.78 16.05 -9.61
N ILE A 272 -11.12 16.82 -10.47
CA ILE A 272 -9.84 17.45 -10.18
C ILE A 272 -10.07 18.95 -10.13
N ARG A 273 -9.74 19.58 -9.00
CA ARG A 273 -9.87 21.02 -8.79
C ARG A 273 -8.49 21.65 -8.67
N ALA A 274 -8.29 22.80 -9.31
CA ALA A 274 -7.12 23.65 -9.07
C ALA A 274 -7.48 24.71 -8.02
N VAL A 275 -6.64 24.86 -7.01
CA VAL A 275 -6.80 25.81 -5.90
C VAL A 275 -5.50 26.58 -5.73
N ASN A 276 -5.56 27.91 -5.90
CA ASN A 276 -4.43 28.80 -5.63
C ASN A 276 -4.52 29.28 -4.17
N LEU A 277 -3.47 29.04 -3.39
CA LEU A 277 -3.46 29.34 -1.96
C LEU A 277 -3.07 30.78 -1.60
N ASP A 278 -2.57 31.56 -2.57
CA ASP A 278 -2.18 32.96 -2.38
C ASP A 278 -3.38 33.90 -2.60
N ASP A 279 -4.10 33.72 -3.71
CA ASP A 279 -5.25 34.55 -4.07
C ASP A 279 -6.61 33.90 -3.78
N GLN A 280 -6.61 32.67 -3.28
CA GLN A 280 -7.80 31.87 -2.92
C GLN A 280 -8.73 31.58 -4.11
N THR A 281 -8.25 31.71 -5.34
CA THR A 281 -9.01 31.32 -6.53
C THR A 281 -9.04 29.80 -6.65
N GLU A 282 -10.20 29.26 -7.05
CA GLU A 282 -10.35 27.85 -7.34
C GLU A 282 -11.27 27.62 -8.54
N HIS A 283 -11.03 26.56 -9.30
CA HIS A 283 -11.90 26.12 -10.37
C HIS A 283 -11.81 24.62 -10.57
N GLU A 284 -12.93 24.00 -10.94
CA GLU A 284 -12.93 22.62 -11.43
C GLU A 284 -12.16 22.58 -12.76
N LEU A 285 -11.16 21.70 -12.82
CA LEU A 285 -10.33 21.51 -14.00
C LEU A 285 -10.95 20.48 -14.94
N VAL A 286 -11.33 19.32 -14.39
CA VAL A 286 -11.92 18.22 -15.15
C VAL A 286 -12.72 17.29 -14.23
N THR A 287 -13.72 16.61 -14.80
CA THR A 287 -14.43 15.49 -14.16
C THR A 287 -14.18 14.21 -14.94
N LEU A 288 -13.58 13.19 -14.31
CA LEU A 288 -13.17 11.93 -14.94
C LEU A 288 -14.06 10.73 -14.58
N GLY A 289 -15.04 10.94 -13.70
CA GLY A 289 -15.82 9.89 -13.05
C GLY A 289 -15.13 9.37 -11.79
N PRO A 290 -15.85 8.62 -10.93
CA PRO A 290 -15.38 8.23 -9.60
C PRO A 290 -14.14 7.34 -9.64
N GLY A 291 -13.48 7.20 -8.50
CA GLY A 291 -12.32 6.34 -8.31
C GLY A 291 -10.98 7.04 -8.48
N LEU A 292 -10.91 8.37 -8.37
CA LEU A 292 -9.63 9.08 -8.41
C LEU A 292 -8.91 8.98 -7.06
N THR A 293 -7.64 8.58 -7.09
CA THR A 293 -6.77 8.50 -5.90
C THR A 293 -5.61 9.49 -6.05
N GLY A 294 -4.35 9.03 -5.98
CA GLY A 294 -3.17 9.87 -5.98
C GLY A 294 -3.02 10.73 -7.25
N LEU A 295 -2.41 11.89 -7.05
CA LEU A 295 -2.05 12.85 -8.09
C LEU A 295 -0.54 13.10 -8.10
N ALA A 296 0.02 13.32 -9.28
CA ALA A 296 1.36 13.88 -9.44
C ALA A 296 1.41 14.79 -10.66
N LEU A 297 2.44 15.62 -10.78
CA LEU A 297 2.71 16.44 -11.96
C LEU A 297 3.93 15.91 -12.71
N ALA A 298 3.84 15.84 -14.04
CA ALA A 298 4.94 15.37 -14.87
C ALA A 298 4.98 16.11 -16.22
N ASP A 299 6.17 16.42 -16.72
CA ASP A 299 6.35 16.75 -18.15
C ASP A 299 6.58 15.46 -18.94
N LEU A 300 5.49 14.90 -19.45
CA LEU A 300 5.52 13.63 -20.18
C LEU A 300 5.98 13.80 -21.65
N ALA A 301 6.40 15.00 -22.07
CA ALA A 301 6.96 15.19 -23.41
C ALA A 301 8.16 14.23 -23.64
N PRO A 302 8.34 13.71 -24.88
CA PRO A 302 9.51 12.89 -25.21
C PRO A 302 10.79 13.65 -24.90
N ALA A 303 11.81 12.95 -24.38
CA ALA A 303 13.14 13.53 -24.24
C ALA A 303 13.60 14.02 -25.62
N ALA A 304 14.07 15.27 -25.70
CA ALA A 304 14.65 15.78 -26.93
C ALA A 304 15.77 14.82 -27.38
N PRO A 305 15.85 14.44 -28.67
CA PRO A 305 16.97 13.64 -29.14
C PRO A 305 18.24 14.42 -28.83
N THR A 306 19.13 13.82 -28.03
CA THR A 306 20.44 14.40 -27.72
C THR A 306 21.24 14.45 -29.02
N GLY A 307 21.12 15.57 -29.73
CA GLY A 307 21.85 15.85 -30.94
C GLY A 307 23.32 16.06 -30.65
N GLU A 308 24.13 15.37 -31.44
CA GLU A 308 25.51 15.70 -31.82
C GLU A 308 26.60 15.57 -30.75
N THR A 309 27.25 14.41 -30.77
CA THR A 309 28.68 14.28 -30.46
C THR A 309 29.46 15.42 -31.15
N PRO A 310 30.29 16.19 -30.43
CA PRO A 310 31.12 17.21 -31.08
C PRO A 310 32.13 16.51 -32.01
N ALA A 311 32.10 16.86 -33.28
CA ALA A 311 33.12 16.44 -34.24
C ALA A 311 34.50 16.96 -33.77
N VAL A 312 35.34 16.05 -33.29
CA VAL A 312 36.74 16.34 -32.96
C VAL A 312 37.48 16.71 -34.26
N LYS A 313 37.74 18.00 -34.47
CA LYS A 313 38.67 18.47 -35.51
C LYS A 313 40.09 18.10 -35.11
N CYS A 314 40.59 16.99 -35.65
CA CYS A 314 41.97 16.57 -35.46
C CYS A 314 42.90 17.43 -36.34
N LYS A 315 43.75 18.26 -35.71
CA LYS A 315 44.81 19.03 -36.38
C LYS A 315 45.91 18.08 -36.86
N ARG A 316 46.16 18.05 -38.17
CA ARG A 316 47.36 17.43 -38.77
C ARG A 316 48.63 18.04 -38.17
N ARG A 317 49.45 17.20 -37.53
CA ARG A 317 50.88 17.49 -37.31
C ARG A 317 51.70 16.43 -38.05
N LYS A 318 52.55 16.89 -38.98
CA LYS A 318 53.61 16.11 -39.60
C LYS A 318 54.74 15.93 -38.58
N GLY A 319 55.24 14.70 -38.45
CA GLY A 319 56.46 14.36 -37.70
C GLY A 319 56.67 12.87 -37.82
N GLY A 320 57.67 12.47 -38.61
CA GLY A 320 57.94 11.08 -38.94
C GLY A 320 58.73 10.32 -37.87
N GLY A 321 58.94 9.03 -38.14
CA GLY A 321 60.00 8.25 -37.53
C GLY A 321 59.52 7.12 -36.62
N VAL A 322 59.40 5.93 -37.21
CA VAL A 322 59.63 4.61 -36.58
C VAL A 322 58.91 4.33 -35.26
N LEU A 323 57.62 3.98 -35.32
CA LEU A 323 56.97 3.17 -34.26
C LEU A 323 55.81 2.30 -34.83
N SER A 324 55.90 1.90 -36.11
CA SER A 324 54.76 1.39 -36.89
C SER A 324 54.46 -0.11 -36.75
N LYS A 325 54.91 -0.78 -35.67
CA LYS A 325 54.63 -2.22 -35.47
C LYS A 325 54.07 -2.61 -34.08
N ILE A 326 54.11 -1.71 -33.10
CA ILE A 326 53.62 -2.00 -31.73
C ILE A 326 52.26 -1.34 -31.45
N TRP A 327 51.89 -0.29 -32.20
CA TRP A 327 50.64 0.42 -31.99
C TRP A 327 49.39 -0.42 -32.34
N LEU A 328 49.47 -1.24 -33.40
CA LEU A 328 48.35 -2.09 -33.81
C LEU A 328 47.94 -3.12 -32.73
N PRO A 329 48.85 -3.92 -32.14
CA PRO A 329 48.47 -4.86 -31.08
C PRO A 329 48.01 -4.17 -29.79
N LEU A 330 48.55 -2.99 -29.45
CA LEU A 330 48.08 -2.19 -28.31
C LEU A 330 46.64 -1.70 -28.50
N VAL A 331 46.30 -1.24 -29.70
CA VAL A 331 44.92 -0.83 -30.04
C VAL A 331 43.98 -2.02 -29.99
N VAL A 332 44.38 -3.17 -30.52
CA VAL A 332 43.57 -4.40 -30.46
C VAL A 332 43.32 -4.82 -29.01
N LEU A 333 44.34 -4.80 -28.15
CA LEU A 333 44.17 -5.08 -26.72
C LEU A 333 43.25 -4.08 -26.02
N ALA A 334 43.36 -2.79 -26.32
CA ALA A 334 42.48 -1.77 -25.77
C ALA A 334 41.02 -1.98 -26.21
N VAL A 335 40.79 -2.32 -27.48
CA VAL A 335 39.44 -2.63 -28.00
C VAL A 335 38.89 -3.89 -27.33
N ILE A 336 39.69 -4.95 -27.18
CA ILE A 336 39.26 -6.18 -26.47
C ILE A 336 38.92 -5.87 -25.01
N ALA A 337 39.70 -5.04 -24.33
CA ALA A 337 39.43 -4.63 -22.96
C ALA A 337 38.13 -3.82 -22.85
N ILE A 338 37.89 -2.87 -23.77
CA ILE A 338 36.66 -2.06 -23.80
C ILE A 338 35.44 -2.93 -24.13
N VAL A 339 35.55 -3.82 -25.11
CA VAL A 339 34.46 -4.75 -25.47
C VAL A 339 34.21 -5.74 -24.33
N GLY A 340 35.25 -6.29 -23.73
CA GLY A 340 35.16 -7.18 -22.57
C GLY A 340 34.51 -6.52 -21.37
N TYR A 341 34.90 -5.28 -21.05
CA TYR A 341 34.29 -4.46 -20.01
C TYR A 341 32.83 -4.11 -20.33
N GLY A 342 32.53 -3.76 -21.59
CA GLY A 342 31.17 -3.51 -22.06
C GLY A 342 30.29 -4.75 -21.91
N VAL A 343 30.77 -5.91 -22.35
CA VAL A 343 30.07 -7.19 -22.21
C VAL A 343 29.90 -7.59 -20.75
N SER A 344 30.91 -7.39 -19.89
CA SER A 344 30.79 -7.71 -18.46
C SER A 344 29.81 -6.77 -17.76
N THR A 345 29.79 -5.49 -18.13
CA THR A 345 28.85 -4.50 -17.59
C THR A 345 27.42 -4.82 -18.03
N VAL A 346 27.22 -5.12 -19.32
CA VAL A 346 25.91 -5.52 -19.86
C VAL A 346 25.45 -6.86 -19.26
N ARG A 347 26.34 -7.84 -19.09
CA ARG A 347 26.01 -9.09 -18.41
C ARG A 347 25.68 -8.86 -16.94
N GLY A 348 26.41 -8.01 -16.22
CA GLY A 348 26.09 -7.66 -14.83
C GLY A 348 24.72 -6.98 -14.70
N LEU A 349 24.41 -6.03 -15.61
CA LEU A 349 23.09 -5.41 -15.68
C LEU A 349 21.99 -6.42 -16.06
N ASN A 350 22.29 -7.35 -16.98
CA ASN A 350 21.35 -8.38 -17.40
C ASN A 350 21.13 -9.44 -16.31
N GLU A 351 22.16 -9.82 -15.56
CA GLU A 351 22.05 -10.71 -14.40
C GLU A 351 21.21 -10.07 -13.29
N ALA A 352 21.37 -8.75 -13.04
CA ALA A 352 20.52 -8.01 -12.12
C ALA A 352 19.05 -7.92 -12.60
N ILE A 353 18.79 -7.98 -13.92
CA ILE A 353 17.44 -8.03 -14.51
C ILE A 353 16.87 -9.45 -14.47
N THR A 354 17.70 -10.47 -14.71
CA THR A 354 17.27 -11.87 -14.83
C THR A 354 17.09 -12.53 -13.46
N ASN A 355 17.91 -12.11 -12.48
CA ASN A 355 17.85 -12.55 -11.08
C ASN A 355 17.82 -11.30 -10.18
N PRO A 356 16.67 -10.64 -10.05
CA PRO A 356 16.55 -9.55 -9.08
C PRO A 356 16.95 -10.09 -7.70
N PRO A 357 17.68 -9.32 -6.88
CA PRO A 357 17.94 -9.72 -5.51
C PRO A 357 16.59 -9.98 -4.84
N GLU A 358 16.43 -11.15 -4.20
CA GLU A 358 15.31 -11.39 -3.31
C GLU A 358 15.31 -10.26 -2.28
N ALA A 359 14.36 -9.34 -2.41
CA ALA A 359 14.03 -8.45 -1.31
C ALA A 359 13.58 -9.38 -0.19
N LYS A 360 14.41 -9.53 0.84
CA LYS A 360 13.99 -10.18 2.07
C LYS A 360 12.74 -9.45 2.52
N ALA A 361 11.59 -10.12 2.46
CA ALA A 361 10.35 -9.58 2.98
C ALA A 361 10.63 -9.13 4.41
N ILE A 362 10.19 -7.92 4.78
CA ILE A 362 10.14 -7.56 6.20
C ILE A 362 9.33 -8.68 6.86
N PRO A 363 9.86 -9.35 7.90
CA PRO A 363 9.05 -10.28 8.68
C PRO A 363 7.73 -9.59 8.98
N ALA A 364 6.62 -10.27 8.78
CA ALA A 364 5.32 -9.66 9.05
C ALA A 364 5.35 -9.12 10.49
N THR A 365 5.37 -7.79 10.67
CA THR A 365 5.30 -7.18 12.00
C THR A 365 4.00 -7.62 12.68
N VAL A 366 2.98 -7.86 11.86
CA VAL A 366 1.84 -8.71 12.18
C VAL A 366 2.19 -10.15 11.82
N VAL A 367 2.74 -10.92 12.77
CA VAL A 367 2.56 -12.38 12.68
C VAL A 367 1.05 -12.55 12.64
N GLN A 368 0.50 -12.92 11.48
CA GLN A 368 -0.93 -13.17 11.33
C GLN A 368 -1.22 -14.48 12.07
N ILE A 369 -1.25 -14.33 13.39
CA ILE A 369 -1.86 -15.23 14.33
C ILE A 369 -3.34 -14.95 14.06
N ASN A 370 -3.94 -15.57 13.04
CA ASN A 370 -5.39 -15.56 12.82
C ASN A 370 -6.00 -16.75 13.59
N PRO A 371 -6.39 -16.55 14.87
CA PRO A 371 -7.05 -17.60 15.62
C PRO A 371 -8.40 -17.90 14.98
N LYS A 372 -8.54 -19.06 14.34
CA LYS A 372 -9.85 -19.55 13.90
C LYS A 372 -10.60 -20.10 15.11
N ASN A 373 -11.78 -19.57 15.39
CA ASN A 373 -12.64 -20.10 16.44
C ASN A 373 -13.51 -21.21 15.87
N VAL A 374 -13.22 -22.44 16.24
CA VAL A 374 -13.96 -23.63 15.82
C VAL A 374 -14.98 -23.99 16.89
N THR A 375 -16.24 -24.09 16.52
CA THR A 375 -17.32 -24.50 17.41
C THR A 375 -18.01 -25.75 16.87
N TYR A 376 -18.04 -26.80 17.69
CA TYR A 376 -18.81 -28.01 17.48
C TYR A 376 -20.14 -27.91 18.21
N GLU A 377 -21.25 -28.20 17.53
CA GLU A 377 -22.56 -28.24 18.15
C GLU A 377 -23.34 -29.52 17.79
N VAL A 378 -24.04 -30.06 18.78
CA VAL A 378 -25.00 -31.16 18.63
C VAL A 378 -26.33 -30.69 19.18
N PHE A 379 -27.40 -30.91 18.43
CA PHE A 379 -28.76 -30.51 18.79
C PHE A 379 -29.75 -31.62 18.45
N GLY A 380 -30.93 -31.64 19.07
CA GLY A 380 -31.95 -32.67 18.85
C GLY A 380 -32.55 -33.21 20.15
N ASP A 381 -33.09 -34.42 20.07
CA ASP A 381 -33.69 -35.13 21.19
C ASP A 381 -32.72 -36.19 21.73
N LEU A 382 -32.31 -36.03 22.99
CA LEU A 382 -31.37 -36.93 23.63
C LEU A 382 -31.99 -38.30 23.97
N GLY A 383 -33.29 -38.35 24.25
CA GLY A 383 -33.93 -39.54 24.83
C GLY A 383 -33.42 -39.84 26.24
N GLY A 384 -32.77 -40.99 26.42
CA GLY A 384 -32.21 -41.44 27.71
C GLY A 384 -30.71 -41.20 27.86
N SER A 385 -29.93 -41.41 26.80
CA SER A 385 -28.49 -41.18 26.77
C SER A 385 -27.99 -40.90 25.36
N GLY A 386 -26.79 -40.34 25.25
CA GLY A 386 -26.12 -40.13 23.97
C GLY A 386 -24.63 -39.91 24.14
N LYS A 387 -23.90 -39.96 23.05
CA LYS A 387 -22.47 -39.68 23.03
C LYS A 387 -22.10 -38.85 21.82
N VAL A 388 -21.06 -38.05 21.99
CA VAL A 388 -20.44 -37.29 20.92
C VAL A 388 -18.95 -37.58 20.89
N THR A 389 -18.42 -37.83 19.69
CA THR A 389 -17.00 -37.95 19.44
C THR A 389 -16.61 -36.87 18.45
N TYR A 390 -15.69 -35.99 18.85
CA TYR A 390 -15.14 -34.96 17.96
C TYR A 390 -13.62 -35.07 17.89
N ALA A 391 -13.03 -34.55 16.81
CA ALA A 391 -11.58 -34.40 16.72
C ALA A 391 -11.16 -33.07 17.32
N ASP A 392 -10.24 -33.08 18.29
CA ASP A 392 -9.61 -31.87 18.79
C ASP A 392 -8.70 -31.23 17.71
N LEU A 393 -8.14 -30.05 18.00
CA LEU A 393 -7.27 -29.35 17.06
C LEU A 393 -5.96 -30.09 16.71
N ASN A 394 -5.60 -31.14 17.46
CA ASN A 394 -4.47 -32.03 17.17
C ASN A 394 -4.90 -33.31 16.43
N SER A 395 -6.15 -33.38 15.96
CA SER A 395 -6.75 -34.56 15.33
C SER A 395 -6.88 -35.77 16.26
N ALA A 396 -6.84 -35.57 17.58
CA ALA A 396 -7.09 -36.63 18.54
C ALA A 396 -8.61 -36.74 18.81
N PRO A 397 -9.18 -37.95 18.80
CA PRO A 397 -10.60 -38.13 19.08
C PRO A 397 -10.88 -37.96 20.58
N VAL A 398 -11.83 -37.09 20.89
CA VAL A 398 -12.36 -36.87 22.25
C VAL A 398 -13.80 -37.34 22.30
N GLU A 399 -14.09 -38.27 23.22
CA GLU A 399 -15.43 -38.79 23.46
C GLU A 399 -16.05 -38.16 24.70
N VAL A 400 -17.30 -37.72 24.58
CA VAL A 400 -18.07 -37.10 25.66
C VAL A 400 -19.43 -37.78 25.75
N GLN A 401 -19.78 -38.21 26.96
CA GLN A 401 -21.13 -38.69 27.26
C GLN A 401 -22.07 -37.48 27.39
N LEU A 402 -23.15 -37.46 26.60
CA LEU A 402 -24.13 -36.39 26.60
C LEU A 402 -25.10 -36.57 27.78
N THR A 403 -25.25 -35.52 28.59
CA THR A 403 -26.25 -35.44 29.68
C THR A 403 -27.45 -34.57 29.32
N SER A 404 -27.32 -33.71 28.31
CA SER A 404 -28.36 -32.83 27.80
C SER A 404 -28.01 -32.34 26.39
N LEU A 405 -29.02 -31.98 25.59
CA LEU A 405 -28.87 -31.25 24.33
C LEU A 405 -29.58 -29.88 24.41
N PRO A 406 -29.10 -28.84 23.71
CA PRO A 406 -27.93 -28.84 22.82
C PRO A 406 -26.60 -28.89 23.59
N TRP A 407 -25.60 -29.51 22.96
CA TRP A 407 -24.21 -29.56 23.43
C TRP A 407 -23.32 -28.73 22.51
N THR A 408 -22.42 -27.96 23.10
CA THR A 408 -21.51 -27.07 22.38
C THR A 408 -20.12 -27.17 22.97
N TYR A 409 -19.11 -27.12 22.11
CA TYR A 409 -17.70 -27.05 22.49
C TYR A 409 -16.93 -26.18 21.51
N SER A 410 -16.07 -25.29 22.03
CA SER A 410 -15.30 -24.34 21.21
C SER A 410 -13.81 -24.41 21.53
N GLU A 411 -12.99 -24.40 20.49
CA GLU A 411 -11.53 -24.31 20.55
C GLU A 411 -11.00 -23.29 19.55
N THR A 412 -9.80 -22.76 19.81
CA THR A 412 -9.18 -21.75 18.98
C THR A 412 -7.87 -22.25 18.41
N THR A 413 -7.68 -22.17 17.09
CA THR A 413 -6.48 -22.68 16.40
C THR A 413 -5.76 -21.61 15.59
N MET A 414 -4.43 -21.74 15.51
CA MET A 414 -3.57 -20.90 14.68
C MET A 414 -3.20 -21.51 13.33
N ALA A 415 -3.67 -22.72 13.06
CA ALA A 415 -3.36 -23.42 11.82
C ALA A 415 -4.09 -22.76 10.64
N ALA A 416 -3.38 -22.55 9.52
CA ALA A 416 -3.97 -22.04 8.28
C ALA A 416 -5.06 -22.95 7.69
N SER A 417 -5.08 -24.23 8.09
CA SER A 417 -6.05 -25.25 7.72
C SER A 417 -6.18 -26.27 8.85
N ALA A 418 -7.40 -26.70 9.15
CA ALA A 418 -7.70 -27.80 10.06
C ALA A 418 -8.70 -28.78 9.44
N SER A 419 -8.57 -30.06 9.80
CA SER A 419 -9.55 -31.11 9.49
C SER A 419 -10.46 -31.30 10.69
N LEU A 420 -11.74 -30.95 10.55
CA LEU A 420 -12.69 -30.96 11.66
C LEU A 420 -13.70 -32.08 11.43
N SER A 421 -13.96 -32.89 12.46
CA SER A 421 -14.93 -33.98 12.38
C SER A 421 -15.70 -34.14 13.68
N LEU A 422 -17.00 -34.38 13.56
CA LEU A 422 -17.94 -34.54 14.66
C LEU A 422 -18.90 -35.68 14.34
N VAL A 423 -19.06 -36.62 15.27
CA VAL A 423 -20.03 -37.71 15.19
C VAL A 423 -20.84 -37.73 16.47
N ALA A 424 -22.17 -37.73 16.37
CA ALA A 424 -23.06 -37.80 17.52
C ALA A 424 -24.07 -38.94 17.36
N GLN A 425 -24.39 -39.60 18.47
CA GLN A 425 -25.40 -40.64 18.55
C GLN A 425 -26.25 -40.46 19.81
N VAL A 426 -27.57 -40.58 19.67
CA VAL A 426 -28.54 -40.43 20.76
C VAL A 426 -29.52 -41.60 20.77
N GLU A 427 -30.17 -41.86 21.91
CA GLU A 427 -31.28 -42.81 22.01
C GLU A 427 -32.61 -42.23 21.54
N GLY A 428 -32.75 -40.90 21.53
CA GLY A 428 -33.93 -40.19 21.05
C GLY A 428 -34.17 -40.31 19.54
N ASP A 429 -35.23 -39.65 19.07
CA ASP A 429 -35.72 -39.84 17.69
C ASP A 429 -35.12 -38.86 16.67
N SER A 430 -34.31 -37.89 17.11
CA SER A 430 -33.65 -36.93 16.20
C SER A 430 -32.33 -36.39 16.73
N VAL A 431 -31.34 -36.23 15.85
CA VAL A 431 -30.07 -35.57 16.16
C VAL A 431 -29.53 -34.82 14.95
N GLY A 432 -28.96 -33.66 15.20
CA GLY A 432 -28.22 -32.85 14.25
C GLY A 432 -26.85 -32.47 14.78
N CYS A 433 -25.92 -32.28 13.86
CA CYS A 433 -24.60 -31.73 14.13
C CYS A 433 -24.37 -30.50 13.26
N ARG A 434 -23.55 -29.57 13.75
CA ARG A 434 -22.97 -28.52 12.92
C ARG A 434 -21.60 -28.10 13.40
N ILE A 435 -20.78 -27.65 12.47
CA ILE A 435 -19.45 -27.12 12.69
C ILE A 435 -19.42 -25.68 12.23
N LEU A 436 -19.05 -24.76 13.13
CA LEU A 436 -18.89 -23.35 12.84
C LEU A 436 -17.42 -22.97 12.88
N VAL A 437 -17.01 -22.10 11.96
CA VAL A 437 -15.68 -21.46 11.95
C VAL A 437 -15.91 -19.97 11.91
N ASP A 438 -15.42 -19.26 12.93
CA ASP A 438 -15.60 -17.81 13.13
C ASP A 438 -17.08 -17.40 13.12
N GLY A 439 -17.94 -18.24 13.71
CA GLY A 439 -19.39 -18.03 13.77
C GLY A 439 -20.15 -18.36 12.49
N HIS A 440 -19.47 -18.77 11.41
CA HIS A 440 -20.11 -19.20 10.17
C HIS A 440 -20.26 -20.72 10.10
N VAL A 441 -21.47 -21.20 9.83
CA VAL A 441 -21.74 -22.63 9.60
C VAL A 441 -20.98 -23.10 8.37
N ARG A 442 -20.06 -24.05 8.55
CA ARG A 442 -19.31 -24.70 7.47
C ARG A 442 -19.98 -25.98 7.02
N GLU A 443 -20.63 -26.67 7.95
CA GLU A 443 -21.39 -27.89 7.68
C GLU A 443 -22.46 -28.09 8.74
N GLU A 444 -23.61 -28.60 8.31
CA GLU A 444 -24.74 -28.94 9.17
C GLU A 444 -25.48 -30.14 8.57
N HIS A 445 -25.73 -31.16 9.39
CA HIS A 445 -26.53 -32.33 9.02
C HIS A 445 -27.52 -32.67 10.12
N SER A 446 -28.62 -33.33 9.78
CA SER A 446 -29.65 -33.79 10.73
C SER A 446 -30.31 -35.08 10.25
N VAL A 447 -30.62 -35.97 11.20
CA VAL A 447 -31.23 -37.27 10.95
C VAL A 447 -32.38 -37.51 11.94
N THR A 448 -33.45 -38.15 11.46
CA THR A 448 -34.65 -38.46 12.26
C THR A 448 -35.01 -39.94 12.16
N HIS A 449 -34.64 -40.73 13.16
CA HIS A 449 -35.11 -42.09 13.43
C HIS A 449 -34.71 -42.50 14.85
N THR A 450 -35.34 -43.52 15.43
CA THR A 450 -34.95 -44.02 16.75
C THR A 450 -33.50 -44.50 16.76
N GLY A 451 -32.71 -44.08 17.75
CA GLY A 451 -31.28 -44.39 17.82
C GLY A 451 -30.44 -43.62 16.79
N ALA A 452 -30.83 -42.38 16.46
CA ALA A 452 -30.21 -41.61 15.39
C ALA A 452 -28.71 -41.35 15.60
N ALA A 453 -27.95 -41.40 14.49
CA ALA A 453 -26.55 -41.03 14.43
C ALA A 453 -26.30 -40.07 13.27
N VAL A 454 -25.45 -39.06 13.49
CA VAL A 454 -25.14 -38.02 12.50
C VAL A 454 -23.64 -37.71 12.51
N ALA A 455 -23.10 -37.32 11.34
CA ALA A 455 -21.70 -36.95 11.19
C ALA A 455 -21.56 -35.67 10.35
N CYS A 456 -20.62 -34.81 10.75
CA CYS A 456 -20.22 -33.57 10.08
C CYS A 456 -18.69 -33.61 9.88
N THR A 457 -18.17 -33.30 8.70
CA THR A 457 -16.73 -33.33 8.38
C THR A 457 -16.27 -32.21 7.44
N VAL A 458 -15.57 -31.23 7.98
CA VAL A 458 -15.01 -30.11 7.21
C VAL A 458 -13.58 -30.42 6.82
N THR A 459 -13.30 -30.46 5.51
CA THR A 459 -11.94 -30.62 4.98
C THR A 459 -11.41 -29.24 4.58
N ALA A 460 -10.36 -28.77 5.27
CA ALA A 460 -9.77 -27.44 5.12
C ALA A 460 -10.65 -26.28 5.60
N ALA A 461 -10.75 -26.14 6.93
CA ALA A 461 -11.38 -25.02 7.63
C ALA A 461 -10.50 -23.77 7.65
#